data_AF-A0A8J7QGC7-F1
#
_entry.id   AF-A0A8J7QGC7-F1
#
_cell.length_a   1.000
_cell.length_b   1.000
_cell.length_c   1.000
_cell.angle_alpha   90.00
_cell.angle_beta   90.00
_cell.angle_gamma   90.00
#
_symmetry.space_group_name_H-M   'P 1'
#
loop_
_entity.id
_entity.type
_entity.pdbx_description
1 polymer ?
#
loop_
_entity_poly.entity_id
_entity_poly.type
_entity_poly.pdbx_seq_one_letter_code
_entity_poly.pdbx_strand_id
1 'polypeptide(L)'
;MGATSYLTKRALALFLTVVIATYLTIVIVNIGGYIDEIKKSQLYEELSQMVKRDPMYRRLTPEEQDKIINQMYELEVKRQGLDQPFLIKSFIYLKDAITLNLGRSLY
;
A
#
# COMPACT_ATOMS: atom_id res chain seq x y z
N MET A 1 36.79 -3.79 -30.10
CA MET A 1 35.89 -3.66 -28.92
C MET A 1 35.00 -2.46 -29.17
N GLY A 2 33.91 -2.70 -29.89
CA GLY A 2 33.19 -1.68 -30.65
C GLY A 2 31.94 -1.14 -29.95
N ALA A 3 31.23 -0.28 -30.68
CA ALA A 3 30.03 0.44 -30.25
C ALA A 3 29.00 -0.39 -29.46
N THR A 4 28.90 -1.69 -29.69
CA THR A 4 28.03 -2.62 -28.94
C THR A 4 28.31 -2.62 -27.43
N SER A 5 29.58 -2.71 -27.00
CA SER A 5 29.93 -2.70 -25.57
C SER A 5 29.61 -1.35 -24.90
N TYR A 6 29.81 -0.25 -25.62
CA TYR A 6 29.46 1.09 -25.15
C TYR A 6 27.94 1.26 -25.03
N LEU A 7 27.18 0.83 -26.04
CA LEU A 7 25.72 0.88 -26.03
C LEU A 7 25.14 0.05 -24.89
N THR A 8 25.64 -1.16 -24.65
CA THR A 8 25.18 -2.01 -23.53
C THR A 8 25.46 -1.36 -22.17
N LYS A 9 26.67 -0.82 -21.93
CA LYS A 9 27.00 -0.13 -20.68
C LYS A 9 26.10 1.09 -20.47
N ARG A 10 25.85 1.86 -21.53
CA ARG A 10 24.99 3.05 -21.47
C ARG A 10 23.54 2.67 -21.20
N ALA A 11 23.00 1.64 -21.87
CA ALA A 11 21.65 1.15 -21.64
C ALA A 11 21.48 0.66 -20.19
N LEU A 12 22.46 -0.08 -19.65
CA LEU A 12 22.44 -0.55 -18.28
C LEU A 12 22.50 0.60 -17.27
N ALA A 13 23.34 1.61 -17.51
CA ALA A 13 23.39 2.80 -16.66
C ALA A 13 22.05 3.54 -16.63
N LEU A 14 21.44 3.77 -17.80
CA LEU A 14 20.14 4.42 -17.92
C LEU A 14 19.03 3.62 -17.22
N PHE A 15 19.02 2.30 -17.41
CA PHE A 15 18.06 1.41 -16.75
C PHE A 15 18.18 1.50 -15.24
N LEU A 16 19.40 1.42 -14.69
CA LEU A 16 19.63 1.56 -13.25
C LEU A 16 19.21 2.94 -12.74
N THR A 17 19.47 4.02 -13.49
CA THR A 17 19.00 5.37 -13.12
C THR A 17 17.47 5.40 -12.98
N VAL A 18 16.74 4.80 -13.92
CA VAL A 18 15.27 4.71 -13.85
C VAL A 18 14.83 3.89 -12.64
N VAL A 19 15.39 2.71 -12.43
CA VAL A 19 15.05 1.83 -11.28
C VAL A 19 15.25 2.56 -9.95
N ILE A 20 16.39 3.24 -9.78
CA ILE A 20 16.70 4.00 -8.56
C ILE A 20 15.72 5.16 -8.38
N ALA A 21 15.49 5.95 -9.44
CA ALA A 21 14.57 7.08 -9.38
C ALA A 21 13.15 6.63 -9.00
N THR A 22 12.64 5.56 -9.64
CA THR A 22 11.32 4.98 -9.34
C THR A 22 11.23 4.48 -7.90
N TYR A 23 12.25 3.77 -7.42
CA TYR A 23 12.25 3.27 -6.03
C TYR A 23 12.24 4.42 -5.01
N LEU A 24 13.03 5.46 -5.26
CA LEU A 24 13.03 6.66 -4.41
C LEU A 24 11.65 7.35 -4.42
N THR A 25 11.01 7.48 -5.58
CA THR A 25 9.64 8.01 -5.66
C THR A 25 8.66 7.19 -4.82
N ILE A 26 8.72 5.85 -4.88
CA ILE A 26 7.88 4.96 -4.06
C ILE A 26 8.09 5.23 -2.58
N VAL A 27 9.34 5.34 -2.11
CA VAL A 27 9.64 5.60 -0.70
C VAL A 27 9.16 6.97 -0.25
N ILE A 28 9.37 8.01 -1.07
CA ILE A 28 8.99 9.39 -0.78
C ILE A 28 7.46 9.53 -0.67
N VAL A 29 6.71 9.02 -1.66
CA VAL A 29 5.24 9.13 -1.70
C VAL A 29 4.59 8.39 -0.53
N ASN A 30 5.17 7.26 -0.11
CA ASN A 30 4.66 6.50 1.03
C ASN A 30 5.18 7.01 2.38
N ILE A 31 6.01 8.07 2.39
CA ILE A 31 6.63 8.66 3.59
C ILE A 31 7.30 7.56 4.44
N GLY A 32 8.07 6.69 3.77
CA GLY A 32 8.75 5.57 4.43
C GLY A 32 7.81 4.55 5.11
N GLY A 33 6.52 4.52 4.76
CA GLY A 33 5.51 3.65 5.33
C GLY A 33 4.50 4.35 6.24
N TYR A 34 4.68 5.64 6.56
CA TYR A 34 3.74 6.38 7.42
C TYR A 34 2.34 6.51 6.79
N ILE A 35 2.24 6.49 5.45
CA ILE A 35 0.95 6.45 4.76
C ILE A 35 0.10 5.23 5.18
N ASP A 36 0.72 4.10 5.55
CA ASP A 36 -0.02 2.93 6.00
C ASP A 36 -0.69 3.16 7.35
N GLU A 37 -0.08 3.93 8.25
CA GLU A 37 -0.66 4.30 9.55
C GLU A 37 -1.84 5.26 9.38
N ILE A 38 -1.74 6.20 8.44
CA ILE A 38 -2.87 7.07 8.09
C ILE A 38 -4.04 6.24 7.56
N LYS A 39 -3.78 5.30 6.63
CA LYS A 39 -4.80 4.41 6.09
C LYS A 39 -5.46 3.56 7.17
N LYS A 40 -4.68 3.01 8.10
CA LYS A 40 -5.21 2.26 9.26
C LYS A 40 -6.14 3.13 10.11
N SER A 41 -5.73 4.36 10.43
CA SER A 41 -6.55 5.28 11.21
C SER A 41 -7.86 5.62 10.51
N GLN A 42 -7.79 5.95 9.21
CA GLN A 42 -8.97 6.25 8.40
C GLN A 42 -9.91 5.05 8.31
N LEU A 43 -9.34 3.86 8.12
CA LEU A 43 -10.09 2.62 8.04
C LEU A 43 -10.83 2.31 9.34
N TYR A 44 -10.17 2.47 10.49
CA TYR A 44 -10.80 2.26 11.79
C TYR A 44 -11.95 3.26 12.01
N GLU A 45 -11.76 4.52 11.64
CA GLU A 45 -12.79 5.55 11.73
C GLU A 45 -13.99 5.23 10.83
N GLU A 46 -13.75 4.85 9.58
CA GLU A 46 -14.79 4.48 8.62
C GLU A 46 -15.63 3.30 9.12
N LEU A 47 -14.98 2.23 9.59
CA LEU A 47 -15.66 1.06 10.16
C LEU A 47 -16.43 1.42 11.42
N SER A 48 -15.87 2.28 12.28
CA SER A 48 -16.55 2.78 13.48
C SER A 48 -17.82 3.55 13.14
N GLN A 49 -17.75 4.43 12.14
CA GLN A 49 -18.91 5.20 11.68
C GLN A 49 -19.96 4.29 11.03
N MET A 50 -19.52 3.30 10.24
CA MET A 50 -20.40 2.31 9.60
C MET A 50 -21.20 1.54 10.67
N VAL A 51 -20.52 0.99 11.67
CA VAL A 51 -21.17 0.22 12.75
C VAL A 51 -22.15 1.07 13.55
N LYS A 52 -21.77 2.30 13.91
CA LYS A 52 -22.61 3.21 14.70
C LYS A 52 -23.87 3.67 13.96
N ARG A 53 -23.81 3.79 12.63
CA ARG A 53 -24.94 4.25 11.80
C ARG A 53 -25.91 3.12 11.45
N ASP A 54 -25.45 1.89 11.42
CA ASP A 54 -26.23 0.71 11.07
C ASP A 54 -27.31 0.42 12.13
N PRO A 55 -28.61 0.41 11.77
CA PRO A 55 -29.70 0.03 12.66
C PRO A 55 -29.53 -1.33 13.36
N MET A 56 -28.85 -2.30 12.73
CA MET A 56 -28.65 -3.64 13.29
C MET A 56 -27.82 -3.65 14.56
N TYR A 57 -26.84 -2.74 14.68
CA TYR A 57 -25.91 -2.69 15.81
C TYR A 57 -26.33 -1.69 16.89
N ARG A 58 -27.35 -0.85 16.66
CA ARG A 58 -27.81 0.18 17.62
C ARG A 58 -28.24 -0.38 18.98
N ARG A 59 -28.70 -1.64 19.01
CA ARG A 59 -29.17 -2.32 20.23
C ARG A 59 -28.05 -2.93 21.07
N LEU A 60 -26.84 -3.02 20.51
CA LEU A 60 -25.68 -3.60 21.17
C LEU A 60 -25.07 -2.61 22.15
N THR A 61 -24.40 -3.11 23.19
CA THR A 61 -23.63 -2.24 24.10
C THR A 61 -22.41 -1.66 23.36
N PRO A 62 -21.83 -0.55 23.85
CA PRO A 62 -20.60 -0.01 23.27
C PRO A 62 -19.48 -1.04 23.14
N GLU A 63 -19.32 -1.92 24.14
CA GLU A 63 -18.29 -2.96 24.15
C GLU A 63 -18.53 -4.04 23.07
N GLU A 64 -19.80 -4.38 22.81
CA GLU A 64 -20.17 -5.30 21.74
C GLU A 64 -19.94 -4.68 20.35
N GLN A 65 -20.25 -3.40 20.19
CA GLN A 65 -19.95 -2.66 18.96
C GLN A 65 -18.45 -2.59 18.71
N ASP A 66 -17.64 -2.30 19.73
CA ASP A 66 -16.18 -2.24 19.61
C ASP A 66 -15.57 -3.60 19.21
N LYS A 67 -16.11 -4.72 19.73
CA LYS A 67 -15.67 -6.05 19.29
C LYS A 67 -15.93 -6.27 17.79
N ILE A 68 -17.09 -5.85 17.31
CA ILE A 68 -17.47 -5.95 15.90
C ILE A 68 -16.56 -5.07 15.03
N ILE A 69 -16.31 -3.82 15.46
CA ILE A 69 -15.41 -2.89 14.77
C ILE A 69 -14.00 -3.48 14.67
N ASN A 70 -13.45 -3.99 15.76
CA ASN A 70 -12.11 -4.58 15.80
C ASN A 70 -11.98 -5.81 14.90
N GLN A 71 -12.98 -6.70 14.91
CA GLN A 71 -13.00 -7.86 14.02
C GLN A 71 -13.00 -7.46 12.54
N MET A 72 -13.83 -6.47 12.17
CA MET A 72 -13.84 -5.96 10.81
C MET A 72 -12.52 -5.28 10.44
N TYR A 73 -11.95 -4.52 11.37
CA TYR A 73 -10.69 -3.81 11.16
C TYR A 73 -9.52 -4.78 10.92
N GLU A 74 -9.38 -5.83 11.73
CA GLU A 74 -8.32 -6.83 11.55
C GLU A 74 -8.41 -7.55 10.19
N LEU A 75 -9.62 -7.93 9.79
CA LEU A 75 -9.85 -8.57 8.49
C LEU A 75 -9.49 -7.63 7.34
N GLU A 76 -9.86 -6.35 7.46
CA GLU A 76 -9.66 -5.37 6.40
C GLU A 76 -8.20 -4.91 6.30
N VAL A 77 -7.50 -4.74 7.43
CA VAL A 77 -6.04 -4.52 7.49
C VAL A 77 -5.30 -5.63 6.75
N LYS A 78 -5.67 -6.89 7.02
CA LYS A 78 -5.04 -8.05 6.37
C LYS A 78 -5.39 -8.14 4.88
N ARG A 79 -6.64 -7.84 4.51
CA ARG A 79 -7.08 -7.79 3.11
C ARG A 79 -6.29 -6.77 2.29
N GLN A 80 -6.01 -5.61 2.88
CA GLN A 80 -5.25 -4.53 2.25
C GLN A 80 -3.73 -4.70 2.37
N GLY A 81 -3.24 -5.70 3.10
CA GLY A 81 -1.80 -5.89 3.35
C GLY A 81 -1.18 -4.78 4.22
N LEU A 82 -1.98 -4.06 5.02
CA LEU A 82 -1.51 -3.01 5.92
C LEU A 82 -0.74 -3.58 7.12
N ASP A 83 -0.80 -4.90 7.34
CA ASP A 83 -0.02 -5.68 8.31
C ASP A 83 1.40 -6.02 7.83
N GLN A 84 1.68 -5.90 6.53
CA GLN A 84 3.00 -6.23 5.98
C GLN A 84 4.02 -5.10 6.20
N PRO A 85 5.30 -5.43 6.48
CA PRO A 85 6.38 -4.44 6.54
C PRO A 85 6.48 -3.60 5.27
N PHE A 86 6.62 -2.28 5.42
CA PHE A 86 6.69 -1.35 4.28
C PHE A 86 7.77 -1.72 3.26
N LEU A 87 8.96 -2.14 3.71
CA LEU A 87 10.05 -2.53 2.83
C LEU A 87 9.67 -3.70 1.90
N ILE A 88 8.89 -4.66 2.39
CA ILE A 88 8.45 -5.78 1.55
C ILE A 88 7.49 -5.26 0.48
N LYS A 89 6.53 -4.42 0.87
CA LYS A 89 5.58 -3.81 -0.07
C LYS A 89 6.26 -2.90 -1.09
N SER A 90 7.27 -2.12 -0.69
CA SER A 90 7.97 -1.22 -1.61
C SER A 90 8.72 -1.96 -2.71
N PHE A 91 9.28 -3.15 -2.43
CA PHE A 91 9.87 -4.01 -3.46
C PHE A 91 8.82 -4.61 -4.41
N ILE A 92 7.63 -4.96 -3.89
CA ILE A 92 6.52 -5.40 -4.73
C ILE A 92 6.08 -4.25 -5.65
N TYR A 93 5.91 -3.04 -5.12
CA TYR A 93 5.58 -1.85 -5.92
C TYR A 93 6.64 -1.55 -6.98
N LEU A 94 7.92 -1.71 -6.65
CA LEU A 94 9.00 -1.54 -7.62
C LEU A 94 8.94 -2.59 -8.74
N LYS A 95 8.71 -3.86 -8.38
CA LYS A 95 8.53 -4.93 -9.36
C LYS A 95 7.34 -4.63 -10.27
N ASP A 96 6.19 -4.26 -9.70
CA ASP A 96 4.99 -3.92 -10.44
C ASP A 96 5.22 -2.72 -11.37
N ALA A 97 5.91 -1.68 -10.91
CA ALA A 97 6.26 -0.52 -11.74
C ALA A 97 7.18 -0.88 -12.91
N ILE A 98 8.25 -1.66 -12.67
CA ILE A 98 9.21 -2.06 -13.73
C ILE A 98 8.57 -3.05 -14.72
N THR A 99 7.66 -3.90 -14.24
CA THR A 99 6.91 -4.85 -15.09
C THR A 99 5.66 -4.24 -15.71
N LEU A 100 5.41 -2.94 -15.48
CA LEU A 100 4.25 -2.20 -15.96
C LEU A 100 2.91 -2.79 -15.50
N ASN A 101 2.91 -3.52 -14.38
CA ASN A 101 1.73 -4.06 -13.72
C ASN A 101 1.15 -3.05 -12.72
N LEU A 102 0.58 -1.96 -13.21
CA LEU A 102 0.15 -0.82 -12.37
C LEU A 102 -1.24 -1.02 -11.73
N GLY A 103 -1.77 -2.25 -11.76
CA GLY A 103 -3.13 -2.56 -11.35
C GLY A 103 -4.17 -2.11 -12.39
N ARG A 104 -5.44 -2.06 -11.96
CA ARG A 104 -6.55 -1.54 -12.78
C ARG A 104 -6.98 -0.18 -12.22
N SER A 105 -7.29 0.76 -13.10
CA SER A 105 -7.91 2.02 -12.68
C SER A 105 -9.23 1.71 -11.97
N LEU A 106 -9.41 2.25 -10.77
CA LEU A 106 -10.70 2.23 -10.09
C LEU A 106 -11.64 3.19 -10.84
N TYR A 107 -12.62 2.64 -11.56
CA TYR A 107 -13.80 3.33 -12.07
C TYR A 107 -15.03 2.57 -11.61
#